data_AF-A0A2J6PSU5-F1
#
_entry.id   AF-A0A2J6PSU5-F1
#
_cell.length_a   1.000
_cell.length_b   1.000
_cell.length_c   1.000
_cell.angle_alpha   90.00
_cell.angle_beta   90.00
_cell.angle_gamma   90.00
#
_symmetry.space_group_name_H-M   'P 1'
#
loop_
_entity.id
_entity.type
_entity.pdbx_description
1 polymer ?
#
loop_
_entity_poly.entity_id
_entity_poly.type
_entity_poly.pdbx_seq_one_letter_code
_entity_poly.pdbx_strand_id
1 'polypeptide(L)'
;MKFSTSIIIALAGSLVAASPISLSKRQANPDGVLATINAWLNDISRVNAFLNTLANDDPNAVSDGQMAFNFASDEPNQLAALSGALASDDTAGQNAASILGQVFPGVPAAFQAIANSGGDQSIVSQQVATINSLRCLTVLPQIGILFNAAAADNGLGPQATPTGPLVCPNPPTFA
;
A
#
# COMPACT_ATOMS: atom_id res chain seq x y z
N MET A 1 -67.98 30.01 49.96
CA MET A 1 -67.27 28.71 50.00
C MET A 1 -66.31 28.67 48.83
N LYS A 2 -65.02 28.45 49.10
CA LYS A 2 -63.91 28.41 48.13
C LYS A 2 -63.97 27.07 47.38
N PHE A 3 -63.83 27.08 46.06
CA PHE A 3 -63.41 25.90 45.32
C PHE A 3 -62.35 26.27 44.29
N SER A 4 -61.18 25.70 44.52
CA SER A 4 -59.93 25.86 43.79
C SER A 4 -59.99 25.16 42.44
N THR A 5 -59.54 25.82 41.39
CA THR A 5 -59.35 25.22 40.07
C THR A 5 -57.88 24.85 39.91
N SER A 6 -57.57 23.56 39.97
CA SER A 6 -56.22 23.03 39.73
C SER A 6 -55.99 22.84 38.23
N ILE A 7 -54.88 23.40 37.75
CA ILE A 7 -54.33 23.17 36.41
C ILE A 7 -53.54 21.86 36.45
N ILE A 8 -53.85 20.90 35.58
CA ILE A 8 -53.02 19.70 35.35
C ILE A 8 -52.36 19.87 33.97
N ILE A 9 -51.04 20.13 33.98
CA ILE A 9 -50.20 20.06 32.79
C ILE A 9 -49.67 18.63 32.70
N ALA A 10 -50.13 17.86 31.71
CA ALA A 10 -49.54 16.57 31.38
C ALA A 10 -48.39 16.80 30.38
N LEU A 11 -47.14 16.70 30.85
CA LEU A 11 -45.97 16.59 29.98
C LEU A 11 -45.93 15.16 29.41
N ALA A 12 -46.35 14.99 28.16
CA ALA A 12 -46.05 13.80 27.38
C ALA A 12 -44.59 13.89 26.91
N GLY A 13 -43.68 13.22 27.61
CA GLY A 13 -42.29 13.05 27.18
C GLY A 13 -42.23 12.03 26.04
N SER A 14 -42.02 12.51 24.81
CA SER A 14 -41.74 11.65 23.67
C SER A 14 -40.32 11.08 23.80
N LEU A 15 -40.20 9.80 24.17
CA LEU A 15 -38.95 9.07 24.04
C LEU A 15 -38.69 8.82 22.55
N VAL A 16 -37.81 9.62 21.95
CA VAL A 16 -37.28 9.33 20.61
C VAL A 16 -36.29 8.18 20.77
N ALA A 17 -36.75 6.96 20.48
CA ALA A 17 -35.83 5.84 20.28
C ALA A 17 -35.01 6.11 19.01
N ALA A 18 -33.71 6.34 19.17
CA ALA A 18 -32.80 6.42 18.04
C ALA A 18 -32.75 5.04 17.37
N SER A 19 -33.19 4.95 16.12
CA SER A 19 -33.03 3.74 15.33
C SER A 19 -31.53 3.39 15.23
N PRO A 20 -31.13 2.13 15.42
CA PRO A 20 -29.74 1.72 15.22
C PRO A 20 -29.36 2.05 13.78
N ILE A 21 -28.32 2.86 13.61
CA ILE A 21 -27.68 3.04 12.31
C ILE A 21 -27.05 1.69 12.00
N SER A 22 -27.65 0.95 11.07
CA SER A 22 -26.97 -0.18 10.45
C SER A 22 -25.69 0.35 9.83
N LEU A 23 -24.55 0.09 10.46
CA LEU A 23 -23.24 0.29 9.85
C LEU A 23 -23.23 -0.57 8.59
N SER A 24 -23.41 0.07 7.43
CA SER A 24 -23.25 -0.60 6.14
C SER A 24 -21.88 -1.27 6.13
N LYS A 25 -21.85 -2.59 5.92
CA LYS A 25 -20.61 -3.28 5.57
C LYS A 25 -19.98 -2.51 4.40
N ARG A 26 -18.67 -2.30 4.49
CA ARG A 26 -17.87 -1.76 3.40
C ARG A 26 -18.20 -2.55 2.13
N GLN A 27 -18.64 -1.86 1.08
CA GLN A 27 -19.00 -2.52 -0.17
C GLN A 27 -17.70 -3.01 -0.83
N ALA A 28 -17.65 -4.30 -1.15
CA ALA A 28 -16.53 -4.88 -1.89
C ALA A 28 -16.35 -4.14 -3.22
N ASN A 29 -15.10 -3.84 -3.57
CA ASN A 29 -14.73 -3.16 -4.82
C ASN A 29 -13.67 -3.97 -5.59
N PRO A 30 -14.03 -5.12 -6.16
CA PRO A 30 -13.09 -5.99 -6.86
C PRO A 30 -12.37 -5.29 -8.01
N ASP A 31 -13.08 -4.50 -8.82
CA ASP A 31 -12.48 -3.80 -9.96
C ASP A 31 -11.44 -2.77 -9.54
N GLY A 32 -11.72 -2.01 -8.47
CA GLY A 32 -10.78 -1.05 -7.90
C GLY A 32 -9.53 -1.73 -7.34
N VAL A 33 -9.69 -2.83 -6.59
CA VAL A 33 -8.57 -3.60 -6.04
C VAL A 33 -7.69 -4.16 -7.15
N LEU A 34 -8.28 -4.79 -8.16
CA LEU A 34 -7.54 -5.36 -9.28
C LEU A 34 -6.81 -4.28 -10.09
N ALA A 35 -7.44 -3.12 -10.32
CA ALA A 35 -6.80 -2.00 -10.98
C ALA A 35 -5.59 -1.46 -10.20
N THR A 36 -5.71 -1.32 -8.88
CA THR A 36 -4.61 -0.89 -8.00
C THR A 36 -3.46 -1.90 -7.99
N ILE A 37 -3.75 -3.20 -7.92
CA ILE A 37 -2.73 -4.26 -8.01
C ILE A 37 -1.98 -4.19 -9.33
N ASN A 38 -2.70 -4.05 -10.45
CA ASN A 38 -2.08 -3.96 -11.78
C ASN A 38 -1.23 -2.69 -11.95
N ALA A 39 -1.67 -1.55 -11.40
CA ALA A 39 -0.87 -0.33 -11.39
C ALA A 39 0.43 -0.53 -10.62
N TRP A 40 0.35 -1.12 -9.42
CA TRP A 40 1.54 -1.38 -8.61
C TRP A 40 2.50 -2.38 -9.25
N LEU A 41 1.98 -3.44 -9.89
CA LEU A 41 2.80 -4.36 -10.68
C LEU A 41 3.53 -3.65 -11.84
N ASN A 42 2.91 -2.63 -12.44
CA ASN A 42 3.56 -1.80 -13.46
C ASN A 42 4.73 -1.02 -12.86
N ASP A 43 4.52 -0.34 -11.73
CA ASP A 43 5.55 0.44 -11.04
C ASP A 43 6.73 -0.45 -10.64
N ILE A 44 6.44 -1.63 -10.07
CA ILE A 44 7.45 -2.63 -9.72
C ILE A 44 8.25 -3.06 -10.95
N SER A 45 7.59 -3.32 -12.08
CA SER A 45 8.27 -3.68 -13.32
C SER A 45 9.19 -2.56 -13.83
N ARG A 46 8.81 -1.29 -13.65
CA ARG A 46 9.64 -0.13 -14.05
C ARG A 46 10.85 0.02 -13.14
N VAL A 47 10.66 -0.13 -11.83
CA VAL A 47 11.76 -0.15 -10.85
C VAL A 47 12.72 -1.30 -11.13
N ASN A 48 12.21 -2.50 -11.36
CA ASN A 48 13.03 -3.67 -11.69
C ASN A 48 13.82 -3.47 -12.99
N ALA A 49 13.23 -2.84 -14.01
CA ALA A 49 13.93 -2.54 -15.26
C ALA A 49 15.17 -1.67 -15.00
N PHE A 50 15.04 -0.60 -14.21
CA PHE A 50 16.18 0.24 -13.81
C PHE A 50 17.23 -0.53 -13.00
N LEU A 51 16.81 -1.30 -12.00
CA LEU A 51 17.75 -2.08 -11.18
C LEU A 51 18.52 -3.12 -12.01
N ASN A 52 17.91 -3.64 -13.07
CA ASN A 52 18.52 -4.62 -13.97
C ASN A 52 19.45 -3.98 -15.01
N THR A 53 19.22 -2.73 -15.43
CA THR A 53 20.10 -2.03 -16.39
C THR A 53 21.41 -1.59 -15.73
N LEU A 54 21.35 -1.14 -14.48
CA LEU A 54 22.51 -0.67 -13.71
C LEU A 54 23.59 -1.71 -13.48
N ALA A 55 23.26 -3.00 -13.55
CA ALA A 55 24.26 -4.08 -13.48
C ALA A 55 25.29 -4.03 -14.63
N ASN A 56 25.08 -3.16 -15.64
CA ASN A 56 25.92 -3.05 -16.85
C ASN A 56 26.56 -1.65 -17.03
N ASP A 57 26.77 -0.88 -15.96
CA ASP A 57 27.34 0.48 -16.01
C ASP A 57 26.52 1.46 -16.88
N ASP A 58 25.31 1.78 -16.41
CA ASP A 58 24.39 2.70 -17.10
C ASP A 58 24.97 4.13 -17.18
N PRO A 59 25.26 4.67 -18.39
CA PRO A 59 25.74 6.04 -18.56
C PRO A 59 24.68 7.10 -18.21
N ASN A 60 23.41 6.70 -18.08
CA ASN A 60 22.27 7.55 -17.78
C ASN A 60 21.69 7.29 -16.38
N ALA A 61 22.45 6.65 -15.47
CA ALA A 61 21.99 6.21 -14.16
C ALA A 61 21.26 7.30 -13.34
N VAL A 62 21.63 8.57 -13.51
CA VAL A 62 20.97 9.71 -12.85
C VAL A 62 19.56 9.94 -13.41
N SER A 63 19.39 10.04 -14.73
CA SER A 63 18.07 10.27 -15.33
C SER A 63 17.16 9.06 -15.16
N ASP A 64 17.72 7.86 -15.29
CA ASP A 64 16.96 6.62 -15.18
C ASP A 64 16.59 6.36 -13.71
N GLY A 65 17.45 6.75 -12.77
CA GLY A 65 17.16 6.77 -11.35
C GLY A 65 16.05 7.75 -10.97
N GLN A 66 15.99 8.93 -11.61
CA GLN A 66 14.90 9.89 -11.40
C GLN A 66 13.56 9.37 -11.97
N MET A 67 13.59 8.64 -13.09
CA MET A 67 12.40 7.97 -13.60
C MET A 67 11.93 6.87 -12.64
N ALA A 68 12.84 6.02 -12.16
CA ALA A 68 12.54 4.97 -11.19
C ALA A 68 12.03 5.54 -9.85
N PHE A 69 12.56 6.69 -9.42
CA PHE A 69 12.08 7.43 -8.25
C PHE A 69 10.58 7.76 -8.36
N ASN A 70 10.12 8.22 -9.52
CA ASN A 70 8.72 8.61 -9.70
C ASN A 70 7.79 7.40 -9.53
N PHE A 71 8.14 6.26 -10.12
CA PHE A 71 7.39 5.01 -9.96
C PHE A 71 7.42 4.51 -8.52
N ALA A 72 8.60 4.49 -7.89
CA ALA A 72 8.74 4.09 -6.49
C ALA A 72 8.00 5.03 -5.52
N SER A 73 7.87 6.31 -5.87
CA SER A 73 7.15 7.31 -5.06
C SER A 73 5.63 7.21 -5.21
N ASP A 74 5.14 6.51 -6.24
CA ASP A 74 3.72 6.24 -6.39
C ASP A 74 3.31 5.02 -5.54
N GLU A 75 4.20 4.03 -5.34
CA GLU A 75 3.96 2.79 -4.56
C GLU A 75 3.22 3.02 -3.19
N PRO A 76 3.51 4.07 -2.39
CA PRO A 76 2.76 4.38 -1.18
C PRO A 76 1.26 4.71 -1.39
N ASN A 77 0.88 5.23 -2.55
CA ASN A 77 -0.52 5.49 -2.91
C ASN A 77 -1.26 4.17 -3.13
N GLN A 78 -0.66 3.21 -3.83
CA GLN A 78 -1.25 1.88 -3.96
C GLN A 78 -1.28 1.13 -2.63
N LEU A 79 -0.25 1.29 -1.77
CA LEU A 79 -0.29 0.79 -0.39
C LEU A 79 -1.51 1.34 0.35
N ALA A 80 -1.72 2.66 0.34
CA ALA A 80 -2.84 3.28 1.05
C ALA A 80 -4.20 2.77 0.52
N ALA A 81 -4.34 2.65 -0.81
CA ALA A 81 -5.55 2.14 -1.44
C ALA A 81 -5.84 0.68 -1.07
N LEU A 82 -4.84 -0.21 -1.14
CA LEU A 82 -5.02 -1.63 -0.79
C LEU A 82 -5.16 -1.86 0.72
N SER A 83 -4.45 -1.09 1.55
CA SER A 83 -4.64 -1.14 3.01
C SER A 83 -6.05 -0.73 3.39
N GLY A 84 -6.57 0.31 2.75
CA GLY A 84 -7.97 0.70 2.89
C GLY A 84 -8.93 -0.38 2.40
N ALA A 85 -8.50 -1.25 1.48
CA ALA A 85 -9.29 -2.32 0.88
C ALA A 85 -9.54 -3.54 1.80
N LEU A 86 -8.74 -3.68 2.86
CA LEU A 86 -8.76 -4.82 3.77
C LEU A 86 -10.01 -4.87 4.66
N ALA A 87 -10.41 -6.07 5.04
CA ALA A 87 -11.33 -6.32 6.12
C ALA A 87 -10.64 -6.06 7.47
N SER A 88 -11.41 -5.60 8.46
CA SER A 88 -10.86 -5.24 9.77
C SER A 88 -10.29 -6.43 10.56
N ASP A 89 -10.70 -7.64 10.22
CA ASP A 89 -10.26 -8.91 10.81
C ASP A 89 -9.14 -9.60 10.00
N ASP A 90 -8.77 -9.09 8.82
CA ASP A 90 -7.61 -9.60 8.08
C ASP A 90 -6.31 -9.12 8.75
N THR A 91 -5.82 -9.94 9.67
CA THR A 91 -4.59 -9.66 10.42
C THR A 91 -3.34 -9.77 9.55
N ALA A 92 -3.34 -10.66 8.55
CA ALA A 92 -2.18 -10.87 7.68
C ALA A 92 -1.98 -9.67 6.75
N GLY A 93 -3.06 -9.22 6.09
CA GLY A 93 -3.06 -8.02 5.27
C GLY A 93 -2.69 -6.77 6.06
N GLN A 94 -3.24 -6.59 7.26
CA GLN A 94 -2.93 -5.43 8.11
C GLN A 94 -1.47 -5.41 8.57
N ASN A 95 -0.92 -6.57 8.94
CA ASN A 95 0.50 -6.67 9.28
C ASN A 95 1.40 -6.36 8.07
N ALA A 96 1.08 -6.89 6.90
CA ALA A 96 1.81 -6.60 5.68
C ALA A 96 1.78 -5.11 5.34
N ALA A 97 0.61 -4.48 5.40
CA ALA A 97 0.45 -3.04 5.20
C ALA A 97 1.29 -2.23 6.20
N SER A 98 1.31 -2.62 7.47
CA SER A 98 2.10 -1.96 8.52
C SER A 98 3.61 -2.07 8.27
N ILE A 99 4.10 -3.24 7.90
CA ILE A 99 5.52 -3.46 7.59
C ILE A 99 5.92 -2.65 6.36
N LEU A 100 5.10 -2.67 5.31
CA LEU A 100 5.31 -1.88 4.10
C LEU A 100 5.35 -0.38 4.41
N GLY A 101 4.44 0.12 5.23
CA GLY A 101 4.41 1.53 5.65
C GLY A 101 5.68 1.99 6.39
N GLN A 102 6.38 1.08 7.08
CA GLN A 102 7.64 1.36 7.77
C GLN A 102 8.84 1.34 6.81
N VAL A 103 8.82 0.47 5.81
CA VAL A 103 9.98 0.18 4.96
C VAL A 103 9.99 0.99 3.67
N PHE A 104 8.82 1.31 3.11
CA PHE A 104 8.73 2.02 1.82
C PHE A 104 9.53 3.31 1.75
N PRO A 105 9.54 4.20 2.76
CA PRO A 105 10.28 5.45 2.66
C PRO A 105 11.76 5.28 2.31
N GLY A 106 12.37 4.14 2.64
CA GLY A 106 13.76 3.84 2.29
C GLY A 106 14.03 3.66 0.80
N VAL A 107 13.06 3.18 0.02
CA VAL A 107 13.25 2.91 -1.42
C VAL A 107 13.28 4.20 -2.25
N PRO A 108 12.29 5.11 -2.18
CA PRO A 108 12.36 6.40 -2.86
C PRO A 108 13.53 7.25 -2.36
N ALA A 109 13.87 7.21 -1.07
CA ALA A 109 15.01 7.94 -0.54
C ALA A 109 16.35 7.51 -1.20
N ALA A 110 16.53 6.20 -1.43
CA ALA A 110 17.70 5.68 -2.12
C ALA A 110 17.73 6.10 -3.61
N PHE A 111 16.59 6.10 -4.31
CA PHE A 111 16.53 6.63 -5.68
C PHE A 111 16.80 8.14 -5.75
N GLN A 112 16.31 8.92 -4.79
CA GLN A 112 16.60 10.35 -4.72
C GLN A 112 18.09 10.61 -4.49
N ALA A 113 18.76 9.78 -3.69
CA ALA A 113 20.21 9.85 -3.51
C ALA A 113 20.97 9.53 -4.81
N ILE A 114 20.52 8.57 -5.60
CA ILE A 114 21.05 8.30 -6.95
C ILE A 114 20.88 9.51 -7.85
N ALA A 115 19.67 10.09 -7.91
CA ALA A 115 19.37 11.26 -8.74
C ALA A 115 20.23 12.48 -8.35
N ASN A 116 20.55 12.62 -7.07
CA ASN A 116 21.36 13.73 -6.55
C ASN A 116 22.88 13.46 -6.60
N SER A 117 23.32 12.27 -7.01
CA SER A 117 24.74 11.87 -6.96
C SER A 117 25.64 12.58 -7.97
N GLY A 118 25.07 13.24 -8.98
CA GLY A 118 25.83 13.80 -10.10
C GLY A 118 26.53 12.74 -10.96
N GLY A 119 26.13 11.47 -10.86
CA GLY A 119 26.73 10.35 -11.59
C GLY A 119 27.88 9.65 -10.87
N ASP A 120 28.08 9.92 -9.58
CA ASP A 120 29.07 9.21 -8.77
C ASP A 120 28.70 7.72 -8.64
N GLN A 121 29.45 6.87 -9.34
CA GLN A 121 29.21 5.43 -9.42
C GLN A 121 29.31 4.71 -8.06
N SER A 122 30.09 5.25 -7.12
CA SER A 122 30.17 4.67 -5.77
C SER A 122 28.86 4.87 -5.00
N ILE A 123 28.23 6.04 -5.14
CA ILE A 123 26.92 6.34 -4.56
C ILE A 123 25.85 5.51 -5.25
N VAL A 124 25.85 5.47 -6.59
CA VAL A 124 24.89 4.68 -7.36
C VAL A 124 24.92 3.21 -6.92
N SER A 125 26.10 2.59 -6.93
CA SER A 125 26.26 1.18 -6.53
C SER A 125 25.77 0.91 -5.10
N GLN A 126 26.15 1.78 -4.16
CA GLN A 126 25.72 1.65 -2.76
C GLN A 126 24.20 1.74 -2.61
N GLN A 127 23.55 2.68 -3.30
CA GLN A 127 22.10 2.85 -3.20
C GLN A 127 21.34 1.73 -3.90
N VAL A 128 21.84 1.21 -5.02
CA VAL A 128 21.28 0.03 -5.68
C VAL A 128 21.31 -1.19 -4.76
N ALA A 129 22.42 -1.41 -4.04
CA ALA A 129 22.51 -2.47 -3.05
C ALA A 129 21.48 -2.29 -1.92
N THR A 130 21.30 -1.06 -1.44
CA THR A 130 20.27 -0.72 -0.43
C THR A 130 18.86 -1.03 -0.96
N ILE A 131 18.52 -0.60 -2.17
CA ILE A 131 17.21 -0.82 -2.78
C ILE A 131 16.95 -2.31 -2.94
N ASN A 132 17.90 -3.07 -3.47
CA ASN A 132 17.78 -4.51 -3.63
C ASN A 132 17.59 -5.20 -2.28
N SER A 133 18.37 -4.83 -1.25
CA SER A 133 18.21 -5.40 0.09
C SER A 133 16.80 -5.18 0.66
N LEU A 134 16.30 -3.94 0.64
CA LEU A 134 14.96 -3.61 1.13
C LEU A 134 13.88 -4.34 0.32
N ARG A 135 13.97 -4.29 -1.02
CA ARG A 135 12.95 -4.84 -1.90
C ARG A 135 12.88 -6.36 -1.81
N CYS A 136 14.02 -7.04 -1.91
CA CYS A 136 14.10 -8.48 -1.93
C CYS A 136 13.72 -9.11 -0.58
N LEU A 137 14.19 -8.53 0.53
CA LEU A 137 14.03 -9.15 1.85
C LEU A 137 12.68 -8.84 2.49
N THR A 138 12.11 -7.66 2.21
CA THR A 138 10.93 -7.20 2.94
C THR A 138 9.81 -6.72 2.01
N VAL A 139 10.06 -5.78 1.10
CA VAL A 139 8.96 -5.14 0.36
C VAL A 139 8.21 -6.13 -0.53
N LEU A 140 8.88 -6.82 -1.45
CA LEU A 140 8.19 -7.67 -2.43
C LEU A 140 7.43 -8.84 -1.79
N PRO A 141 7.97 -9.54 -0.77
CA PRO A 141 7.20 -10.53 -0.03
C PRO A 141 5.93 -9.96 0.61
N GLN A 142 6.03 -8.80 1.27
CA GLN A 142 4.89 -8.19 1.96
C GLN A 142 3.84 -7.64 0.98
N ILE A 143 4.25 -7.16 -0.20
CA ILE A 143 3.32 -6.81 -1.28
C ILE A 143 2.53 -8.04 -1.72
N GLY A 144 3.17 -9.20 -1.86
CA GLY A 144 2.50 -10.46 -2.19
C GLY A 144 1.40 -10.83 -1.20
N ILE A 145 1.67 -10.68 0.10
CA ILE A 145 0.69 -10.91 1.17
C ILE A 145 -0.47 -9.90 1.06
N LEU A 146 -0.15 -8.61 0.93
CA LEU A 146 -1.15 -7.54 0.82
C LEU A 146 -2.06 -7.70 -0.41
N PHE A 147 -1.50 -8.09 -1.55
CA PHE A 147 -2.27 -8.33 -2.78
C PHE A 147 -3.30 -9.44 -2.58
N ASN A 148 -2.88 -10.56 -2.01
CA ASN A 148 -3.75 -11.71 -1.79
C ASN A 148 -4.81 -11.43 -0.73
N ALA A 149 -4.44 -10.75 0.36
CA ALA A 149 -5.36 -10.29 1.40
C ALA A 149 -6.45 -9.36 0.82
N ALA A 150 -6.04 -8.25 0.20
CA ALA A 150 -6.96 -7.28 -0.37
C ALA A 150 -7.85 -7.88 -1.47
N ALA A 151 -7.32 -8.80 -2.28
CA ALA A 151 -8.08 -9.53 -3.28
C ALA A 151 -9.13 -10.44 -2.64
N ALA A 152 -8.74 -11.27 -1.67
CA ALA A 152 -9.64 -12.19 -0.99
C ALA A 152 -10.78 -11.45 -0.29
N ASP A 153 -10.49 -10.37 0.43
CA ASP A 153 -11.47 -9.54 1.13
C ASP A 153 -12.48 -8.85 0.20
N ASN A 154 -12.14 -8.72 -1.09
CA ASN A 154 -12.99 -8.11 -2.10
C ASN A 154 -13.55 -9.13 -3.11
N GLY A 155 -13.44 -10.43 -2.83
CA GLY A 155 -14.05 -11.50 -3.62
C GLY A 155 -13.31 -11.85 -4.91
N LEU A 156 -12.03 -11.48 -5.01
CA LEU A 156 -11.14 -11.87 -6.10
C LEU A 156 -10.40 -13.17 -5.77
N GLY A 157 -9.90 -13.85 -6.81
CA GLY A 157 -9.02 -15.01 -6.65
C GLY A 157 -7.58 -14.63 -6.25
N PRO A 158 -6.71 -15.63 -6.06
CA PRO A 158 -5.29 -15.42 -5.75
C PRO A 158 -4.60 -14.50 -6.77
N GLN A 159 -3.71 -13.66 -6.26
CA GLN A 159 -2.96 -12.68 -7.04
C GLN A 159 -1.49 -13.09 -7.16
N ALA A 160 -0.89 -12.75 -8.29
CA ALA A 160 0.53 -13.00 -8.50
C ALA A 160 1.36 -12.22 -7.48
N THR A 161 2.34 -12.89 -6.87
CA THR A 161 3.38 -12.18 -6.13
C THR A 161 4.24 -11.41 -7.13
N PRO A 162 4.57 -10.13 -6.88
CA PRO A 162 5.41 -9.37 -7.77
C PRO A 162 6.77 -10.05 -7.99
N THR A 163 7.28 -10.00 -9.21
CA THR A 163 8.65 -10.43 -9.50
C THR A 163 9.65 -9.42 -8.97
N GLY A 164 10.82 -9.89 -8.59
CA GLY A 164 11.94 -9.03 -8.19
C GLY A 164 12.90 -8.70 -9.34
N PRO A 165 13.91 -7.85 -9.07
CA PRO A 165 15.06 -7.68 -9.96
C PRO A 165 15.85 -9.00 -10.10
N LEU A 166 16.78 -9.07 -11.06
CA LEU A 166 17.54 -10.29 -11.37
C LEU A 166 18.31 -10.88 -10.18
N VAL A 167 18.64 -10.06 -9.19
CA VAL A 167 19.31 -10.48 -7.94
C VAL A 167 18.37 -11.24 -6.99
N CYS A 168 17.05 -11.14 -7.16
CA CYS A 168 16.03 -11.83 -6.37
C CYS A 168 14.72 -12.03 -7.17
N PRO A 169 14.75 -12.77 -8.31
CA PRO A 169 13.64 -12.77 -9.27
C PRO A 169 12.33 -13.34 -8.70
N ASN A 170 12.44 -14.26 -7.74
CA ASN A 170 11.34 -14.92 -7.07
C ASN A 170 11.38 -14.61 -5.56
N PRO A 171 10.90 -13.44 -5.13
CA PRO A 171 10.85 -13.11 -3.72
C PRO A 171 9.99 -14.15 -2.96
N PRO A 172 10.36 -14.50 -1.72
CA PRO A 172 9.63 -15.52 -0.97
C PRO A 172 8.15 -15.15 -0.83
N THR A 173 7.27 -16.07 -1.19
CA THR A 173 5.85 -15.98 -0.88
C THR A 173 5.66 -16.46 0.55
N PHE A 174 5.38 -15.57 1.50
CA PHE A 174 4.95 -16.00 2.82
C PHE A 174 3.45 -16.29 2.74
N ALA A 175 3.12 -17.58 2.81
CA ALA A 175 1.75 -18.09 2.85
C ALA A 175 1.16 -17.96 4.26
#